data_AF-A0A1S6HDZ9-F1
#
_entry.id   AF-A0A1S6HDZ9-F1
#
_cell.length_a   1.000
_cell.length_b   1.000
_cell.length_c   1.000
_cell.angle_alpha   90.00
_cell.angle_beta   90.00
_cell.angle_gamma   90.00
#
_symmetry.space_group_name_H-M   'P 1'
#
loop_
_entity.id
_entity.type
_entity.pdbx_description
1 polymer ?
#
loop_
_entity_poly.entity_id
_entity_poly.type
_entity_poly.pdbx_seq_one_letter_code
_entity_poly.pdbx_strand_id
1 'polypeptide(L)'
;NPVNKGHTLIVPKEHFDTFLDLDEKHLDRLMHFVQKMSKAIVKATKSDGFNLLLNNKKAAGQVIDHVHFHIIPRMKDDGLKHWPHKKYENDEAKQIVNEIKSFL
;
A
#
# COMPACT_ATOMS: atom_id res chain seq x y z
N ASN A 1 -6.02 -13.50 -10.34
CA ASN A 1 -6.73 -13.78 -9.06
C ASN A 1 -6.95 -12.47 -8.31
N PRO A 2 -7.98 -11.68 -8.65
CA PRO A 2 -8.28 -10.42 -7.96
C PRO A 2 -8.89 -10.67 -6.57
N VAL A 3 -8.62 -9.80 -5.59
CA VAL A 3 -9.24 -9.87 -4.25
C VAL A 3 -10.71 -9.45 -4.34
N ASN A 4 -10.97 -8.38 -5.09
CA ASN A 4 -12.31 -7.87 -5.41
C ASN A 4 -12.38 -7.43 -6.87
N LYS A 5 -13.61 -7.26 -7.38
CA LYS A 5 -13.83 -6.72 -8.73
C LYS A 5 -13.13 -5.37 -8.90
N GLY A 6 -12.32 -5.25 -9.95
CA GLY A 6 -11.51 -4.05 -10.22
C GLY A 6 -10.18 -3.99 -9.45
N HIS A 7 -9.81 -5.04 -8.70
CA HIS A 7 -8.47 -5.15 -8.13
C HIS A 7 -7.41 -5.01 -9.23
N THR A 8 -6.59 -3.97 -9.11
CA THR A 8 -5.60 -3.57 -10.11
C THR A 8 -4.23 -3.41 -9.47
N LEU A 9 -3.18 -3.83 -10.18
CA LEU A 9 -1.80 -3.57 -9.82
C LEU A 9 -1.26 -2.39 -10.63
N ILE A 10 -0.59 -1.46 -9.96
CA ILE A 10 0.17 -0.39 -10.60
C ILE A 10 1.64 -0.62 -10.32
N VAL A 11 2.44 -0.70 -11.38
CA VAL A 11 3.88 -1.00 -11.33
C VAL A 11 4.67 0.03 -12.14
N PRO A 12 5.88 0.43 -11.71
CA PRO A 12 6.80 1.14 -12.58
C PRO A 12 7.23 0.24 -13.75
N LYS A 13 7.66 0.86 -14.85
CA LYS A 13 8.24 0.11 -15.98
C LYS A 13 9.66 -0.35 -15.67
N GLU A 14 10.42 0.50 -14.99
CA GLU A 14 11.75 0.19 -14.49
C GLU A 14 11.63 -0.69 -13.26
N HIS A 15 12.63 -1.56 -13.06
CA HIS A 15 12.62 -2.54 -11.99
C HIS A 15 13.14 -1.93 -10.69
N PHE A 16 12.32 -2.04 -9.64
CA PHE A 16 12.65 -1.69 -8.26
C PHE A 16 12.10 -2.79 -7.36
N ASP A 17 12.93 -3.38 -6.49
CA ASP A 17 12.49 -4.47 -5.62
C ASP A 17 11.35 -4.02 -4.70
N THR A 18 11.50 -2.85 -4.06
CA THR A 18 10.60 -2.32 -3.04
C THR A 18 10.40 -0.82 -3.18
N PHE A 19 9.48 -0.29 -2.37
CA PHE A 19 9.27 1.16 -2.24
C PHE A 19 10.54 1.92 -1.88
N LEU A 20 11.44 1.29 -1.12
CA LEU A 20 12.67 1.91 -0.62
C LEU A 20 13.70 2.16 -1.73
N ASP A 21 13.55 1.49 -2.87
CA ASP A 21 14.50 1.55 -3.98
C ASP A 21 14.10 2.62 -5.02
N LEU A 22 12.92 3.23 -4.87
CA LEU A 22 12.43 4.28 -5.77
C LEU A 22 13.18 5.59 -5.54
N ASP A 23 13.72 6.17 -6.62
CA ASP A 23 14.16 7.57 -6.60
C ASP A 23 12.96 8.54 -6.57
N GLU A 24 13.20 9.81 -6.22
CA GLU A 24 12.16 10.83 -6.09
C GLU A 24 11.32 10.98 -7.36
N LYS A 25 11.95 10.95 -8.54
CA LYS A 25 11.28 11.15 -9.82
C LYS A 25 10.32 10.00 -10.13
N HIS A 26 10.73 8.78 -9.86
CA HIS A 26 9.89 7.59 -10.01
C HIS A 26 8.78 7.55 -8.99
N LEU A 27 9.10 7.85 -7.73
CA LEU A 27 8.13 7.94 -6.65
C LEU A 27 7.02 8.94 -6.98
N ASP A 28 7.37 10.16 -7.36
CA ASP A 28 6.41 11.20 -7.71
C ASP A 28 5.50 10.75 -8.86
N ARG A 29 6.08 10.34 -9.99
CA ARG A 29 5.30 9.92 -11.15
C ARG A 29 4.38 8.75 -10.84
N LEU A 30 4.90 7.76 -10.11
CA LEU A 30 4.16 6.56 -9.72
C LEU A 30 2.98 6.91 -8.82
N MET A 31 3.19 7.73 -7.79
CA MET A 31 2.12 8.09 -6.84
C MET A 31 1.04 8.97 -7.46
N HIS A 32 1.41 9.90 -8.36
CA HIS A 32 0.44 10.66 -9.15
C HIS A 32 -0.44 9.72 -10.01
N PHE A 33 0.18 8.72 -10.63
CA PHE A 33 -0.55 7.75 -11.44
C PHE A 33 -1.44 6.82 -10.60
N VAL A 34 -0.94 6.33 -9.46
CA VAL A 34 -1.72 5.55 -8.48
C VAL A 34 -2.97 6.32 -8.03
N GLN A 35 -2.84 7.61 -7.70
CA GLN A 35 -3.98 8.43 -7.30
C GLN A 35 -5.00 8.57 -8.46
N LYS A 36 -4.53 8.86 -9.68
CA LYS A 36 -5.37 8.98 -10.88
C LYS A 36 -6.14 7.70 -11.15
N MET A 37 -5.46 6.56 -11.09
CA MET A 37 -6.07 5.25 -11.31
C MET A 37 -7.05 4.87 -10.21
N SER A 38 -6.73 5.16 -8.95
CA SER A 38 -7.63 4.90 -7.82
C SER A 38 -8.98 5.60 -8.00
N LYS A 39 -8.96 6.89 -8.39
CA LYS A 39 -10.19 7.66 -8.71
C LYS A 39 -11.01 7.00 -9.82
N ALA A 40 -10.36 6.58 -10.90
CA ALA A 40 -11.02 5.94 -12.04
C ALA A 40 -11.63 4.58 -11.67
N ILE A 41 -10.88 3.75 -10.94
CA ILE A 41 -11.30 2.41 -10.53
C ILE A 41 -12.49 2.49 -9.57
N VAL A 42 -12.43 3.35 -8.55
CA VAL A 42 -13.55 3.54 -7.59
C VAL A 42 -14.82 3.95 -8.33
N LYS A 43 -14.73 4.92 -9.25
CA LYS A 43 -15.89 5.35 -10.06
C LYS A 43 -16.42 4.22 -10.95
N ALA A 44 -15.56 3.48 -11.63
CA ALA A 44 -15.95 2.41 -12.55
C ALA A 44 -16.57 1.20 -11.82
N THR A 45 -16.10 0.92 -10.61
CA THR A 45 -16.59 -0.20 -9.78
C THR A 45 -17.77 0.17 -8.91
N LYS A 46 -18.07 1.47 -8.77
CA LYS A 46 -19.09 2.00 -7.83
C LYS A 46 -18.85 1.49 -6.41
N SER A 47 -17.58 1.47 -6.01
CA SER A 47 -17.19 0.93 -4.70
C SER A 47 -17.45 1.94 -3.58
N ASP A 48 -17.84 1.46 -2.40
CA ASP A 48 -18.06 2.28 -1.21
C ASP A 48 -16.74 2.79 -0.60
N GLY A 49 -15.64 2.09 -0.89
CA GLY A 49 -14.29 2.47 -0.52
C GLY A 49 -13.23 1.76 -1.36
N PHE A 50 -11.98 1.87 -0.95
CA PHE A 50 -10.87 1.11 -1.54
C PHE A 50 -9.73 0.96 -0.53
N ASN A 51 -8.94 -0.10 -0.66
CA ASN A 51 -7.63 -0.18 -0.03
C ASN A 51 -6.56 0.12 -1.09
N LEU A 52 -5.59 0.95 -0.70
CA LEU A 52 -4.32 1.08 -1.39
C LEU A 52 -3.28 0.33 -0.55
N LEU A 53 -2.73 -0.75 -1.07
CA LEU A 53 -1.80 -1.63 -0.35
C LEU A 53 -0.50 -1.78 -1.14
N LEU A 54 0.62 -1.79 -0.43
CA LEU A 54 1.93 -2.13 -0.95
C LEU A 54 2.62 -3.04 0.07
N ASN A 55 3.11 -4.18 -0.40
CA ASN A 55 3.87 -5.11 0.43
C ASN A 55 5.35 -4.96 0.10
N ASN A 56 6.18 -4.75 1.14
CA ASN A 56 7.63 -4.61 0.98
C ASN A 56 8.33 -5.73 1.75
N LYS A 57 9.09 -6.56 1.02
CA LYS A 57 9.76 -7.78 1.46
C LYS A 57 8.80 -8.91 1.87
N LYS A 58 9.33 -10.14 1.91
CA LYS A 58 8.55 -11.39 2.11
C LYS A 58 7.74 -11.41 3.41
N ALA A 59 8.28 -10.87 4.50
CA ALA A 59 7.59 -10.82 5.80
C ALA A 59 6.30 -9.99 5.77
N ALA A 60 6.21 -9.01 4.85
CA ALA A 60 5.00 -8.21 4.62
C ALA A 60 4.09 -8.80 3.53
N GLY A 61 4.38 -9.99 3.01
CA GLY A 61 3.58 -10.65 1.97
C GLY A 61 3.92 -10.24 0.54
N GLN A 62 5.12 -9.69 0.29
CA GLN A 62 5.59 -9.49 -1.08
C GLN A 62 6.01 -10.84 -1.69
N VAL A 63 5.36 -11.22 -2.78
CA VAL A 63 5.63 -12.49 -3.49
C VAL A 63 6.45 -12.26 -4.78
N ILE A 64 6.29 -11.09 -5.41
CA ILE A 64 7.05 -10.68 -6.58
C ILE A 64 7.98 -9.54 -6.16
N ASP A 65 9.27 -9.73 -6.37
CA ASP A 65 10.33 -8.77 -6.05
C ASP A 65 10.37 -7.63 -7.10
N HIS A 66 9.24 -6.95 -7.27
CA HIS A 66 9.09 -5.73 -8.06
C HIS A 66 7.98 -4.90 -7.42
N VAL A 67 8.21 -3.63 -7.11
CA VAL A 67 7.26 -2.78 -6.39
C VAL A 67 5.92 -2.71 -7.13
N HIS A 68 4.82 -3.00 -6.43
CA HIS A 68 3.47 -3.00 -7.02
C HIS A 68 2.42 -2.54 -6.03
N PHE A 69 1.70 -1.48 -6.40
CA PHE A 69 0.56 -0.98 -5.62
C PHE A 69 -0.69 -1.76 -5.98
N HIS A 70 -1.31 -2.37 -4.98
CA HIS A 70 -2.66 -2.91 -5.07
C HIS A 70 -3.68 -1.79 -4.86
N ILE A 71 -4.58 -1.61 -5.83
CA ILE A 71 -5.80 -0.83 -5.66
C ILE A 71 -6.94 -1.84 -5.58
N ILE A 72 -7.52 -2.00 -4.40
CA ILE A 72 -8.55 -3.01 -4.11
C ILE A 72 -9.86 -2.29 -3.79
N PRO A 73 -10.82 -2.21 -4.73
CA PRO A 73 -12.13 -1.62 -4.47
C PRO A 73 -12.89 -2.41 -3.41
N ARG A 74 -13.57 -1.71 -2.49
CA ARG A 74 -14.29 -2.30 -1.35
C ARG A 74 -15.79 -2.00 -1.44
N MET A 75 -16.59 -3.00 -1.13
CA MET A 75 -18.01 -2.84 -0.89
C MET A 75 -18.27 -2.95 0.61
N LYS A 76 -19.35 -2.32 1.08
CA LYS A 76 -19.82 -2.56 2.44
C LYS A 76 -20.04 -4.06 2.65
N ASP A 77 -19.63 -4.56 3.81
CA ASP A 77 -19.81 -5.96 4.24
C ASP A 77 -19.14 -7.01 3.32
N ASP A 78 -18.12 -6.64 2.55
CA ASP A 78 -17.38 -7.54 1.63
C ASP A 78 -16.39 -8.50 2.31
N GLY A 79 -16.45 -8.59 3.64
CA GLY A 79 -15.63 -9.51 4.43
C GLY A 79 -14.21 -9.03 4.74
N LEU A 80 -13.91 -7.71 4.63
CA LEU A 80 -12.63 -7.17 5.14
C LEU A 80 -12.41 -7.56 6.60
N LYS A 81 -11.23 -8.10 6.90
CA LYS A 81 -10.72 -8.22 8.27
C LYS A 81 -9.60 -7.21 8.47
N HIS A 82 -9.80 -6.28 9.39
CA HIS A 82 -8.78 -5.29 9.76
C HIS A 82 -7.62 -5.95 10.52
N TRP A 83 -6.47 -5.27 10.54
CA TRP A 83 -5.30 -5.75 11.27
C TRP A 83 -5.59 -5.85 12.77
N PRO A 84 -5.11 -6.91 13.45
CA PRO A 84 -5.20 -6.99 14.89
C PRO A 84 -4.34 -5.91 15.54
N HIS A 85 -4.87 -5.27 16.58
CA HIS A 85 -4.14 -4.24 17.32
C HIS A 85 -3.27 -4.87 18.42
N LYS A 86 -2.08 -4.30 18.63
CA LYS A 86 -1.21 -4.58 19.79
C LYS A 86 -1.09 -3.30 20.62
N LYS A 87 -0.94 -3.46 21.94
CA LYS A 87 -0.68 -2.33 22.85
C LYS A 87 0.82 -2.11 22.95
N TYR A 88 1.20 -0.85 23.08
CA TYR A 88 2.53 -0.46 23.55
C TYR A 88 2.55 -0.53 25.08
N GLU A 89 3.65 -1.00 25.65
CA GLU A 89 3.82 -1.07 27.10
C GLU A 89 4.72 0.07 27.61
N ASN A 90 4.41 0.62 28.79
CA ASN A 90 5.18 1.71 29.41
C ASN A 90 5.46 2.89 28.45
N ASP A 91 6.73 3.31 28.31
CA ASP A 91 7.19 4.40 27.44
C ASP A 91 7.68 3.92 26.06
N GLU A 92 7.40 2.66 25.66
CA GLU A 92 7.86 2.08 24.39
C GLU A 92 7.50 2.93 23.17
N ALA A 93 6.28 3.48 23.13
CA ALA A 93 5.84 4.35 22.05
C ALA A 93 6.73 5.61 21.90
N LYS A 94 7.12 6.24 23.01
CA LYS A 94 8.00 7.42 22.98
C LYS A 94 9.41 7.04 22.54
N GLN A 95 9.92 5.91 23.01
CA GLN A 95 11.25 5.40 22.64
C GLN A 95 11.32 5.14 21.15
N ILE A 96 10.33 4.46 20.58
CA ILE A 96 10.26 4.19 19.13
C ILE A 96 10.16 5.48 18.33
N VAL A 97 9.38 6.47 18.76
CA VAL A 97 9.31 7.76 18.07
C VAL A 97 10.67 8.47 18.05
N ASN A 98 11.40 8.47 19.17
CA ASN A 98 12.73 9.07 19.23
C ASN A 98 13.73 8.33 18.33
N GLU A 99 13.67 7.00 18.32
CA GLU A 99 14.50 6.16 17.45
C GLU A 99 14.24 6.47 15.97
N ILE A 100 12.97 6.50 15.54
CA ILE A 100 12.60 6.84 14.16
C ILE A 100 13.17 8.21 13.77
N LYS A 101 13.05 9.21 14.65
CA LYS A 101 13.56 10.57 14.39
C LYS A 101 15.08 10.65 14.27
N SER A 102 15.81 9.69 14.83
CA SER A 102 17.28 9.68 14.73
C SER A 102 17.78 9.28 13.33
N PHE A 103 16.90 8.72 12.49
CA PHE A 103 17.19 8.30 11.11
C PHE A 103 16.64 9.26 10.04
N LEU A 104 16.05 10.39 10.44
CA LEU A 104 15.50 11.43 9.56
C LEU A 104 16.35 12.70 9.65
#